data_AF-A0A352BFZ7-F1
#
_entry.id   AF-A0A352BFZ7-F1
#
_cell.length_a   1.000
_cell.length_b   1.000
_cell.length_c   1.000
_cell.angle_alpha   90.00
_cell.angle_beta   90.00
_cell.angle_gamma   90.00
#
_symmetry.space_group_name_H-M   'P 1'
#
loop_
_entity.id
_entity.type
_entity.pdbx_description
1 polymer ?
#
loop_
_entity_poly.entity_id
_entity_poly.type
_entity_poly.pdbx_seq_one_letter_code
_entity_poly.pdbx_strand_id
1 'polypeptide(L)'
;MITIYKKRWLWLVLFCSLCLLSGQMAGNWHTLFCVVFTSLDIKSLLVFVYLFANFKLLYYTLSEKGDCMKFSKLGIAYMFKNFLYIFLLCLVPAVFVGLFCGPYQIVEFMNIYSSKEILNFSSIFQILMPFDWLRILLSILGVLLVSVFISMVLGEMERHMRSGKSNFKHMFSYVNNDIMVVMINLVVLAVIYLVLTFLLGSILFLFHLMLSGLGNAPTVLNVIFAIVFCCVHIVVYTFATILFLTNIPNMITNGYSFKEGVSSTCQLIGKSAFKLLLAYILPYAIIIAFVSPLAKTNLLWIPNIVCTLLQYMYYSSLAMTSFFELSNTPRYDNRKYYNYNK
;
A
#
# COMPACT_ATOMS: atom_id res chain seq x y z
N MET A 1 -17.52 -28.71 -13.17
CA MET A 1 -16.58 -27.76 -12.50
C MET A 1 -16.26 -26.50 -13.32
N ILE A 2 -16.66 -26.42 -14.60
CA ILE A 2 -16.56 -25.19 -15.44
C ILE A 2 -17.85 -24.32 -15.38
N THR A 3 -18.98 -24.92 -14.99
CA THR A 3 -20.30 -24.26 -14.93
C THR A 3 -20.50 -23.31 -13.75
N ILE A 4 -19.74 -23.46 -12.66
CA ILE A 4 -19.85 -22.58 -11.46
C ILE A 4 -19.18 -21.21 -11.70
N TYR A 5 -18.14 -21.16 -12.53
CA TYR A 5 -17.47 -19.90 -12.87
C TYR A 5 -18.30 -19.02 -13.80
N LYS A 6 -19.11 -19.60 -14.70
CA LYS A 6 -19.99 -18.82 -15.59
C LYS A 6 -21.08 -18.08 -14.81
N LYS A 7 -21.57 -18.64 -13.69
CA LYS A 7 -22.57 -17.99 -12.83
C LYS A 7 -22.02 -16.77 -12.09
N ARG A 8 -20.76 -16.79 -11.60
CA ARG A 8 -20.16 -15.63 -10.90
C ARG A 8 -19.86 -14.45 -11.83
N TRP A 9 -19.51 -14.71 -13.10
CA TRP A 9 -19.35 -13.68 -14.12
C TRP A 9 -20.68 -13.07 -14.56
N LEU A 10 -21.75 -13.88 -14.63
CA LEU A 10 -23.09 -13.37 -14.93
C LEU A 10 -23.56 -12.39 -13.86
N TRP A 11 -23.23 -12.62 -12.58
CA TRP A 11 -23.55 -11.70 -11.48
C TRP A 11 -22.78 -10.38 -11.56
N LEU A 12 -21.52 -10.38 -12.03
CA LEU A 12 -20.74 -9.16 -12.22
C LEU A 12 -21.29 -8.29 -13.37
N VAL A 13 -21.75 -8.94 -14.44
CA VAL A 13 -22.40 -8.27 -15.58
C VAL A 13 -23.82 -7.81 -15.20
N LEU A 14 -24.59 -8.62 -14.48
CA LEU A 14 -25.93 -8.28 -13.97
C LEU A 14 -25.89 -7.16 -12.92
N PHE A 15 -24.88 -7.13 -12.06
CA PHE A 15 -24.72 -6.05 -11.07
C PHE A 15 -24.34 -4.72 -11.74
N CYS A 16 -23.52 -4.76 -12.81
CA CYS A 16 -23.24 -3.57 -13.63
C CYS A 16 -24.47 -3.09 -14.41
N SER A 17 -25.33 -4.00 -14.89
CA SER A 17 -26.54 -3.63 -15.64
C SER A 17 -27.71 -3.20 -14.74
N LEU A 18 -27.80 -3.71 -13.49
CA LEU A 18 -28.76 -3.26 -12.49
C LEU A 18 -28.46 -1.85 -11.96
N CYS A 19 -27.18 -1.48 -11.81
CA CYS A 19 -26.79 -0.10 -11.47
C CYS A 19 -27.10 0.91 -12.60
N LEU A 20 -27.20 0.46 -13.85
CA LEU A 20 -27.59 1.29 -15.00
C LEU A 20 -29.12 1.50 -15.11
N LEU A 21 -29.92 0.62 -14.51
CA LEU A 21 -31.38 0.62 -14.64
C LEU A 21 -32.13 1.33 -13.50
N SER A 22 -31.50 1.58 -12.35
CA SER A 22 -32.14 2.29 -11.22
C SER A 22 -32.03 3.82 -11.29
N GLY A 23 -31.90 4.38 -12.49
CA GLY A 23 -31.88 5.81 -12.74
C GLY A 23 -33.27 6.41 -12.59
N GLN A 24 -33.66 6.79 -11.38
CA GLN A 24 -34.58 7.89 -11.12
C GLN A 24 -34.61 8.20 -9.62
N MET A 25 -33.91 9.28 -9.23
CA MET A 25 -34.23 10.26 -8.17
C MET A 25 -32.96 10.77 -7.45
N ALA A 26 -32.73 12.08 -7.62
CA ALA A 26 -31.96 13.01 -6.77
C ALA A 26 -30.41 12.97 -6.74
N GLY A 27 -29.80 13.91 -7.49
CA GLY A 27 -28.87 14.90 -6.93
C GLY A 27 -27.35 14.63 -6.95
N ASN A 28 -26.65 15.23 -7.92
CA ASN A 28 -25.24 15.71 -8.00
C ASN A 28 -24.04 14.93 -7.40
N TRP A 29 -24.20 13.83 -6.67
CA TRP A 29 -23.12 12.93 -6.24
C TRP A 29 -22.89 11.78 -7.22
N HIS A 30 -23.90 11.48 -8.06
CA HIS A 30 -23.83 10.43 -9.07
C HIS A 30 -22.95 10.78 -10.27
N THR A 31 -22.77 12.06 -10.62
CA THR A 31 -21.88 12.45 -11.72
C THR A 31 -20.41 12.20 -11.40
N LEU A 32 -19.98 12.37 -10.14
CA LEU A 32 -18.60 12.03 -9.74
C LEU A 32 -18.37 10.51 -9.71
N PHE A 33 -19.35 9.74 -9.22
CA PHE A 33 -19.25 8.27 -9.15
C PHE A 33 -19.41 7.61 -10.53
N CYS A 34 -20.25 8.14 -11.40
CA CYS A 34 -20.38 7.67 -12.79
C CYS A 34 -19.16 8.04 -13.63
N VAL A 35 -18.57 9.24 -13.50
CA VAL A 35 -17.37 9.61 -14.27
C VAL A 35 -16.16 8.75 -13.88
N VAL A 36 -16.05 8.32 -12.62
CA VAL A 36 -14.98 7.42 -12.18
C VAL A 36 -15.15 5.99 -12.73
N PHE A 37 -16.38 5.53 -12.98
CA PHE A 37 -16.64 4.20 -13.55
C PHE A 37 -16.76 4.19 -15.08
N THR A 38 -17.20 5.29 -15.72
CA THR A 38 -17.24 5.41 -17.18
C THR A 38 -15.90 5.78 -17.82
N SER A 39 -14.92 6.23 -17.02
CA SER A 39 -13.54 6.51 -17.48
C SER A 39 -12.57 5.34 -17.30
N LEU A 40 -13.00 4.22 -16.71
CA LEU A 40 -12.26 2.96 -16.72
C LEU A 40 -12.34 2.33 -18.11
N ASP A 41 -11.53 2.86 -19.02
CA ASP A 41 -11.35 2.39 -20.39
C ASP A 41 -11.07 0.88 -20.40
N ILE A 42 -11.66 0.11 -21.32
CA ILE A 42 -11.46 -1.36 -21.44
C ILE A 42 -9.96 -1.70 -21.55
N LYS A 43 -9.15 -0.77 -22.06
CA LYS A 43 -7.69 -0.82 -22.07
C LYS A 43 -7.06 -0.85 -20.68
N SER A 44 -7.56 -0.05 -19.73
CA SER A 44 -7.09 -0.06 -18.34
C SER A 44 -7.43 -1.37 -17.60
N LEU A 45 -8.57 -1.98 -17.94
CA LEU A 45 -8.97 -3.29 -17.44
C LEU A 45 -8.13 -4.43 -18.07
N LEU A 46 -7.76 -4.30 -19.35
CA LEU A 46 -6.80 -5.18 -20.04
C LEU A 46 -5.37 -5.05 -19.49
N VAL A 47 -4.91 -3.82 -19.20
CA VAL A 47 -3.65 -3.57 -18.50
C VAL A 47 -3.68 -4.21 -17.12
N PHE A 48 -4.79 -4.12 -16.39
CA PHE A 48 -4.99 -4.79 -15.10
C PHE A 48 -4.91 -6.33 -15.23
N VAL A 49 -5.53 -6.93 -16.26
CA VAL A 49 -5.45 -8.38 -16.53
C VAL A 49 -4.03 -8.81 -16.95
N TYR A 50 -3.34 -8.01 -17.75
CA TYR A 50 -1.97 -8.27 -18.19
C TYR A 50 -0.95 -8.11 -17.04
N LEU A 51 -1.15 -7.12 -16.17
CA LEU A 51 -0.47 -6.94 -14.89
C LEU A 51 -0.64 -8.16 -13.99
N PHE A 52 -1.87 -8.68 -13.91
CA PHE A 52 -2.22 -9.83 -13.08
C PHE A 52 -1.54 -11.12 -13.57
N ALA A 53 -1.46 -11.30 -14.89
CA ALA A 53 -0.76 -12.43 -15.51
C ALA A 53 0.75 -12.39 -15.24
N ASN A 54 1.37 -11.21 -15.34
CA ASN A 54 2.80 -11.04 -15.05
C ASN A 54 3.13 -11.15 -13.56
N PHE A 55 2.24 -10.73 -12.65
CA PHE A 55 2.42 -10.92 -11.21
C PHE A 55 2.43 -12.40 -10.82
N LYS A 56 1.57 -13.20 -11.46
CA LYS A 56 1.57 -14.65 -11.27
C LYS A 56 2.87 -15.29 -11.78
N LEU A 57 3.45 -14.76 -12.86
CA LEU A 57 4.75 -15.21 -13.39
C LEU A 57 5.92 -14.82 -12.46
N LEU A 58 5.88 -13.62 -11.89
CA LEU A 58 6.83 -13.15 -10.87
C LEU A 58 6.76 -14.02 -9.59
N TYR A 59 5.56 -14.45 -9.20
CA TYR A 59 5.34 -15.38 -8.10
C TYR A 59 6.02 -16.74 -8.33
N TYR A 60 5.93 -17.29 -9.54
CA TYR A 60 6.59 -18.57 -9.88
C TYR A 60 8.11 -18.46 -9.86
N THR A 61 8.68 -17.39 -10.40
CA THR A 61 10.14 -17.17 -10.42
C THR A 61 10.71 -16.87 -9.03
N LEU A 62 9.96 -16.23 -8.14
CA LEU A 62 10.36 -16.02 -6.75
C LEU A 62 10.07 -17.25 -5.85
N SER A 63 9.30 -18.23 -6.33
CA SER A 63 8.94 -19.41 -5.51
C SER A 63 10.10 -20.40 -5.30
N GLU A 64 11.09 -20.46 -6.20
CA GLU A 64 12.16 -21.47 -6.16
C GLU A 64 13.27 -21.22 -5.12
N LYS A 65 13.45 -20.00 -4.60
CA LYS A 65 14.55 -19.69 -3.67
C LYS A 65 14.10 -19.56 -2.21
N GLY A 66 14.30 -20.64 -1.43
CA GLY A 66 14.70 -20.66 0.00
C GLY A 66 13.85 -19.94 1.08
N ASP A 67 14.11 -20.30 2.35
CA ASP A 67 13.46 -19.78 3.57
C ASP A 67 13.42 -18.24 3.73
N CYS A 68 14.20 -17.50 2.94
CA CYS A 68 14.29 -16.04 2.98
C CYS A 68 12.99 -15.34 2.53
N MET A 69 12.18 -15.97 1.68
CA MET A 69 10.93 -15.38 1.15
C MET A 69 9.65 -15.94 1.80
N LYS A 70 9.77 -16.62 2.95
CA LYS A 70 8.63 -17.23 3.64
C LYS A 70 7.49 -16.24 3.89
N PHE A 71 7.80 -15.04 4.39
CA PHE A 71 6.78 -14.02 4.69
C PHE A 71 6.08 -13.50 3.44
N SER A 72 6.81 -13.18 2.37
CA SER A 72 6.24 -12.75 1.10
C SER A 72 5.29 -13.81 0.53
N LYS A 73 5.68 -15.08 0.58
CA LYS A 73 4.85 -16.21 0.11
C LYS A 73 3.55 -16.30 0.89
N LEU A 74 3.60 -16.20 2.22
CA LEU A 74 2.41 -16.24 3.08
C LEU A 74 1.47 -15.06 2.81
N GLY A 75 2.02 -13.84 2.71
CA GLY A 75 1.26 -12.63 2.42
C GLY A 75 0.56 -12.68 1.06
N ILE A 76 1.30 -13.07 0.01
CA ILE A 76 0.76 -13.20 -1.36
C ILE A 76 -0.30 -14.30 -1.44
N ALA A 77 -0.04 -15.47 -0.85
CA ALA A 77 -0.98 -16.59 -0.87
C ALA A 77 -2.31 -16.21 -0.20
N TYR A 78 -2.24 -15.52 0.95
CA TYR A 78 -3.44 -15.03 1.62
C TYR A 78 -4.17 -13.98 0.79
N MET A 79 -3.44 -12.99 0.26
CA MET A 79 -3.98 -11.92 -0.57
C MET A 79 -4.76 -12.50 -1.77
N PHE A 80 -4.21 -13.50 -2.47
CA PHE A 80 -4.89 -14.10 -3.62
C PHE A 80 -6.07 -15.00 -3.26
N LYS A 81 -5.98 -15.76 -2.16
CA LYS A 81 -7.11 -16.57 -1.67
C LYS A 81 -8.34 -15.71 -1.38
N ASN A 82 -8.09 -14.47 -0.95
CA ASN A 82 -9.08 -13.54 -0.43
C ASN A 82 -9.23 -12.27 -1.28
N PHE A 83 -8.76 -12.31 -2.53
CA PHE A 83 -8.52 -11.14 -3.37
C PHE A 83 -9.72 -10.19 -3.46
N LEU A 84 -10.92 -10.72 -3.70
CA LEU A 84 -12.09 -9.90 -4.06
C LEU A 84 -12.49 -8.93 -2.94
N TYR A 85 -12.51 -9.35 -1.68
CA TYR A 85 -12.92 -8.44 -0.60
C TYR A 85 -11.81 -7.44 -0.26
N ILE A 86 -10.54 -7.88 -0.24
CA ILE A 86 -9.40 -7.01 0.05
C ILE A 86 -9.31 -5.94 -1.03
N PHE A 87 -9.46 -6.34 -2.30
CA PHE A 87 -9.48 -5.43 -3.44
C PHE A 87 -10.57 -4.37 -3.31
N LEU A 88 -11.82 -4.77 -3.08
CA LEU A 88 -12.95 -3.83 -2.99
C LEU A 88 -12.78 -2.82 -1.86
N LEU A 89 -12.30 -3.26 -0.69
CA LEU A 89 -12.07 -2.36 0.45
C LEU A 89 -10.85 -1.45 0.26
N CYS A 90 -9.77 -1.94 -0.36
CA CYS A 90 -8.58 -1.13 -0.61
C CYS A 90 -8.72 -0.18 -1.81
N LEU A 91 -9.67 -0.42 -2.73
CA LEU A 91 -9.85 0.38 -3.94
C LEU A 91 -10.17 1.84 -3.61
N VAL A 92 -11.12 2.08 -2.71
CA VAL A 92 -11.57 3.44 -2.35
C VAL A 92 -10.42 4.31 -1.80
N PRO A 93 -9.68 3.89 -0.75
CA PRO A 93 -8.56 4.67 -0.26
C PRO A 93 -7.41 4.77 -1.26
N ALA A 94 -7.17 3.74 -2.08
CA ALA A 94 -6.10 3.78 -3.08
C ALA A 94 -6.37 4.78 -4.21
N VAL A 95 -7.61 4.88 -4.68
CA VAL A 95 -8.01 5.87 -5.69
C VAL A 95 -7.85 7.28 -5.13
N PHE A 96 -8.32 7.53 -3.91
CA PHE A 96 -8.20 8.84 -3.28
C PHE A 96 -6.73 9.25 -3.08
N VAL A 97 -5.92 8.40 -2.45
CA VAL A 97 -4.50 8.70 -2.18
C VAL A 97 -3.70 8.80 -3.48
N GLY A 98 -3.95 7.93 -4.45
CA GLY A 98 -3.26 7.93 -5.74
C GLY A 98 -3.53 9.18 -6.58
N LEU A 99 -4.75 9.73 -6.54
CA LEU A 99 -5.12 10.94 -7.26
C LEU A 99 -4.65 12.22 -6.55
N PHE A 100 -4.84 12.31 -5.24
CA PHE A 100 -4.71 13.59 -4.53
C PHE A 100 -3.39 13.76 -3.77
N CYS A 101 -2.78 12.68 -3.28
CA CYS A 101 -1.63 12.77 -2.38
C CYS A 101 -0.28 12.55 -3.09
N GLY A 102 -0.25 11.88 -4.24
CA GLY A 102 0.99 11.58 -4.97
C GLY A 102 1.98 10.73 -4.15
N PRO A 103 1.66 9.47 -3.84
CA PRO A 103 2.36 8.67 -2.83
C PRO A 103 3.81 8.29 -3.17
N TYR A 104 4.25 8.46 -4.43
CA TYR A 104 5.55 7.99 -4.92
C TYR A 104 6.50 9.10 -5.36
N GLN A 105 6.39 10.29 -4.75
CA GLN A 105 7.22 11.46 -5.08
C GLN A 105 8.73 11.22 -4.99
N ILE A 106 9.20 10.34 -4.10
CA ILE A 106 10.64 10.00 -4.01
C ILE A 106 11.12 9.29 -5.29
N VAL A 107 10.30 8.40 -5.84
CA VAL A 107 10.63 7.69 -7.09
C VAL A 107 10.53 8.65 -8.28
N GLU A 108 9.53 9.52 -8.28
CA GLU A 108 9.40 10.59 -9.27
C GLU A 108 10.62 11.53 -9.24
N PHE A 109 11.06 11.93 -8.05
CA PHE A 109 12.24 12.77 -7.84
C PHE A 109 13.50 12.17 -8.47
N MET A 110 13.76 10.87 -8.28
CA MET A 110 14.90 10.18 -8.91
C MET A 110 14.93 10.34 -10.44
N ASN A 111 13.76 10.44 -11.08
CA ASN A 111 13.63 10.49 -12.54
C ASN A 111 13.63 11.93 -13.11
N ILE A 112 13.23 12.92 -12.31
CA ILE A 112 13.05 14.31 -12.75
C ILE A 112 14.22 15.20 -12.32
N TYR A 113 14.94 14.84 -11.25
CA TYR A 113 15.98 15.67 -10.63
C TYR A 113 17.01 16.22 -11.63
N SER A 114 17.50 15.42 -12.57
CA SER A 114 18.50 15.84 -13.58
C SER A 114 18.06 16.98 -14.50
N SER A 115 16.75 17.22 -14.61
CA SER A 115 16.17 18.25 -15.49
C SER A 115 15.70 19.50 -14.76
N LYS A 116 15.93 19.59 -13.44
CA LYS A 116 15.46 20.69 -12.61
C LYS A 116 16.62 21.58 -12.18
N GLU A 117 16.49 22.87 -12.44
CA GLU A 117 17.37 23.88 -11.87
C GLU A 117 17.05 24.09 -10.39
N ILE A 118 18.09 24.21 -9.58
CA ILE A 118 17.96 24.30 -8.12
C ILE A 118 18.49 25.66 -7.68
N LEU A 119 17.55 26.49 -7.24
CA LEU A 119 17.84 27.84 -6.75
C LEU A 119 18.00 27.85 -5.23
N ASN A 120 17.15 27.10 -4.52
CA ASN A 120 17.06 27.14 -3.05
C ASN A 120 16.72 25.75 -2.49
N PHE A 121 16.90 25.54 -1.18
CA PHE A 121 16.45 24.32 -0.50
C PHE A 121 14.97 24.00 -0.79
N SER A 122 14.13 25.04 -0.82
CA SER A 122 12.70 24.92 -1.09
C SER A 122 12.42 24.27 -2.45
N SER A 123 13.25 24.46 -3.48
CA SER A 123 13.01 23.84 -4.79
C SER A 123 13.21 22.33 -4.76
N ILE A 124 14.17 21.81 -4.00
CA ILE A 124 14.32 20.36 -3.79
C ILE A 124 13.18 19.84 -2.91
N PHE A 125 12.90 20.53 -1.81
CA PHE A 125 11.91 20.07 -0.84
C PHE A 125 10.49 20.05 -1.44
N GLN A 126 10.11 21.02 -2.27
CA GLN A 126 8.82 21.03 -2.96
C GLN A 126 8.65 19.91 -3.99
N ILE A 127 9.74 19.42 -4.59
CA ILE A 127 9.67 18.26 -5.50
C ILE A 127 9.50 16.97 -4.69
N LEU A 128 10.23 16.84 -3.57
CA LEU A 128 10.12 15.68 -2.68
C LEU A 128 8.79 15.64 -1.92
N MET A 129 8.25 16.80 -1.58
CA MET A 129 7.00 16.99 -0.85
C MET A 129 6.37 18.34 -1.24
N PRO A 130 5.42 18.38 -2.19
CA PRO A 130 4.76 19.61 -2.62
C PRO A 130 3.92 20.15 -1.47
N PHE A 131 4.36 21.28 -0.92
CA PHE A 131 3.78 21.89 0.26
C PHE A 131 2.70 22.90 -0.13
N ASP A 132 1.50 22.38 -0.40
CA ASP A 132 0.29 23.19 -0.61
C ASP A 132 -0.69 22.96 0.55
N TRP A 133 -1.31 24.02 1.08
CA TRP A 133 -2.32 23.91 2.14
C TRP A 133 -3.44 22.92 1.79
N LEU A 134 -3.89 22.94 0.54
CA LEU A 134 -4.88 22.00 0.03
C LEU A 134 -4.36 20.56 0.05
N ARG A 135 -3.11 20.32 -0.36
CA ARG A 135 -2.51 18.98 -0.33
C ARG A 135 -2.32 18.46 1.08
N ILE A 136 -1.97 19.31 2.04
CA ILE A 136 -1.88 18.95 3.45
C ILE A 136 -3.25 18.50 3.96
N LEU A 137 -4.30 19.29 3.69
CA LEU A 137 -5.68 18.94 4.07
C LEU A 137 -6.12 17.61 3.44
N LEU A 138 -5.85 17.41 2.15
CA LEU A 138 -6.15 16.17 1.43
C LEU A 138 -5.34 14.99 1.97
N SER A 139 -4.10 15.20 2.40
CA SER A 139 -3.26 14.17 3.02
C SER A 139 -3.79 13.74 4.38
N ILE A 140 -4.24 14.68 5.20
CA ILE A 140 -4.90 14.40 6.49
C ILE A 140 -6.18 13.59 6.26
N LEU A 141 -7.02 14.02 5.31
CA LEU A 141 -8.23 13.29 4.93
C LEU A 141 -7.89 11.90 4.38
N GLY A 142 -6.80 11.77 3.61
CA GLY A 142 -6.29 10.51 3.12
C GLY A 142 -5.89 9.56 4.24
N VAL A 143 -5.20 10.03 5.28
CA VAL A 143 -4.84 9.22 6.46
C VAL A 143 -6.10 8.74 7.20
N LEU A 144 -7.10 9.59 7.37
CA LEU A 144 -8.39 9.22 7.99
C LEU A 144 -9.15 8.20 7.15
N LEU A 145 -9.18 8.37 5.83
CA LEU A 145 -9.84 7.43 4.92
C LEU A 145 -9.14 6.07 4.97
N VAL A 146 -7.81 6.07 4.85
CA VAL A 146 -6.98 4.86 4.91
C VAL A 146 -7.16 4.16 6.26
N SER A 147 -7.22 4.89 7.39
CA SER A 147 -7.40 4.28 8.70
C SER A 147 -8.74 3.54 8.81
N VAL A 148 -9.84 4.12 8.33
CA VAL A 148 -11.17 3.47 8.35
C VAL A 148 -11.15 2.18 7.53
N PHE A 149 -10.69 2.23 6.28
CA PHE A 149 -10.72 1.06 5.38
C PHE A 149 -9.71 -0.03 5.77
N ILE A 150 -8.50 0.35 6.21
CA ILE A 150 -7.51 -0.62 6.69
C ILE A 150 -8.00 -1.29 7.98
N SER A 151 -8.70 -0.57 8.87
CA SER A 151 -9.31 -1.18 10.06
C SER A 151 -10.33 -2.26 9.69
N MET A 152 -11.19 -2.00 8.71
CA MET A 152 -12.13 -3.03 8.21
C MET A 152 -11.42 -4.26 7.63
N VAL A 153 -10.34 -4.04 6.86
CA VAL A 153 -9.56 -5.12 6.25
C VAL A 153 -8.88 -5.95 7.33
N LEU A 154 -8.16 -5.32 8.26
CA LEU A 154 -7.40 -6.01 9.30
C LEU A 154 -8.32 -6.74 10.29
N GLY A 155 -9.43 -6.13 10.70
CA GLY A 155 -10.40 -6.78 11.60
C GLY A 155 -11.04 -8.03 10.99
N GLU A 156 -11.44 -7.99 9.70
CA GLU A 156 -11.96 -9.19 9.03
C GLU A 156 -10.85 -10.23 8.78
N MET A 157 -9.62 -9.79 8.48
CA MET A 157 -8.48 -10.71 8.35
C MET A 157 -8.18 -11.43 9.66
N GLU A 158 -8.19 -10.71 10.78
CA GLU A 158 -7.95 -11.26 12.11
C GLU A 158 -9.02 -12.29 12.46
N ARG A 159 -10.30 -11.92 12.29
CA ARG A 159 -11.39 -12.86 12.56
C ARG A 159 -11.33 -14.08 11.65
N HIS A 160 -11.00 -13.91 10.38
CA HIS A 160 -10.85 -15.02 9.44
C HIS A 160 -9.68 -15.94 9.83
N MET A 161 -8.53 -15.40 10.25
CA MET A 161 -7.38 -16.21 10.70
C MET A 161 -7.65 -16.94 12.03
N ARG A 162 -8.36 -16.32 12.98
CA ARG A 162 -8.69 -16.91 14.30
C ARG A 162 -9.85 -17.90 14.27
N SER A 163 -10.89 -17.63 13.47
CA SER A 163 -12.11 -18.44 13.46
C SER A 163 -12.26 -19.34 12.22
N GLY A 164 -11.49 -19.08 11.17
CA GLY A 164 -11.62 -19.74 9.86
C GLY A 164 -12.86 -19.32 9.06
N LYS A 165 -13.76 -18.49 9.62
CA LYS A 165 -15.02 -18.09 8.97
C LYS A 165 -15.01 -16.60 8.62
N SER A 166 -15.29 -16.27 7.37
CA SER A 166 -15.59 -14.90 6.93
C SER A 166 -17.08 -14.56 7.10
N ASN A 167 -17.39 -13.34 7.53
CA ASN A 167 -18.76 -12.87 7.77
C ASN A 167 -18.73 -11.35 7.72
N PHE A 168 -19.25 -10.85 6.61
CA PHE A 168 -19.27 -9.44 6.23
C PHE A 168 -20.33 -8.63 6.98
N LYS A 169 -21.25 -9.28 7.72
CA LYS A 169 -22.38 -8.61 8.39
C LYS A 169 -21.97 -7.60 9.47
N HIS A 170 -20.79 -7.74 10.06
CA HIS A 170 -20.33 -6.92 11.18
C HIS A 170 -19.11 -6.06 10.85
N MET A 171 -18.83 -5.78 9.57
CA MET A 171 -17.61 -5.07 9.16
C MET A 171 -17.44 -3.68 9.80
N PHE A 172 -18.53 -2.93 9.94
CA PHE A 172 -18.49 -1.62 10.59
C PHE A 172 -18.19 -1.68 12.09
N SER A 173 -18.48 -2.81 12.74
CA SER A 173 -18.14 -3.00 14.16
C SER A 173 -16.62 -3.05 14.37
N TYR A 174 -15.86 -3.56 13.40
CA TYR A 174 -14.39 -3.59 13.50
C TYR A 174 -13.80 -2.20 13.41
N VAL A 175 -14.39 -1.28 12.64
CA VAL A 175 -13.92 0.11 12.58
C VAL A 175 -13.92 0.71 13.97
N ASN A 176 -15.03 0.58 14.71
CA ASN A 176 -15.11 1.18 16.04
C ASN A 176 -14.09 0.59 17.03
N ASN A 177 -13.73 -0.69 16.88
CA ASN A 177 -12.80 -1.37 17.78
C ASN A 177 -11.33 -1.10 17.41
N ASP A 178 -11.02 -1.08 16.11
CA ASP A 178 -9.63 -1.13 15.62
C ASP A 178 -9.12 0.23 15.10
N ILE A 179 -10.02 1.20 14.83
CA ILE A 179 -9.63 2.48 14.20
C ILE A 179 -8.60 3.24 15.02
N MET A 180 -8.72 3.24 16.35
CA MET A 180 -7.77 3.95 17.21
C MET A 180 -6.36 3.34 17.09
N VAL A 181 -6.28 2.01 17.06
CA VAL A 181 -5.02 1.27 16.93
C VAL A 181 -4.38 1.55 15.57
N VAL A 182 -5.14 1.46 14.49
CA VAL A 182 -4.66 1.70 13.13
C VAL A 182 -4.24 3.17 12.96
N MET A 183 -5.07 4.11 13.41
CA MET A 183 -4.83 5.55 13.25
C MET A 183 -3.54 6.00 13.94
N ILE A 184 -3.30 5.59 15.19
CA ILE A 184 -2.07 5.99 15.90
C ILE A 184 -0.82 5.49 15.16
N ASN A 185 -0.81 4.23 14.71
CA ASN A 185 0.32 3.67 13.97
C ASN A 185 0.53 4.38 12.61
N LEU A 186 -0.55 4.72 11.89
CA LEU A 186 -0.46 5.44 10.62
C LEU A 186 0.01 6.90 10.80
N VAL A 187 -0.47 7.60 11.83
CA VAL A 187 -0.02 8.98 12.13
C VAL A 187 1.46 8.99 12.48
N VAL A 188 1.94 8.05 13.30
CA VAL A 188 3.37 7.93 13.62
C VAL A 188 4.20 7.64 12.37
N LEU A 189 3.73 6.76 11.47
CA LEU A 189 4.38 6.52 10.19
C LEU A 189 4.43 7.78 9.32
N ALA A 190 3.35 8.56 9.26
CA ALA A 190 3.31 9.81 8.51
C ALA A 190 4.30 10.86 9.05
N VAL A 191 4.42 10.97 10.38
CA VAL A 191 5.40 11.86 11.03
C VAL A 191 6.83 11.41 10.73
N ILE A 192 7.11 10.10 10.82
CA ILE A 192 8.43 9.54 10.47
C ILE A 192 8.76 9.82 9.00
N TYR A 193 7.81 9.62 8.09
CA TYR A 193 7.98 9.91 6.67
C TYR A 193 8.33 11.39 6.44
N LEU A 194 7.63 12.32 7.11
CA LEU A 194 7.89 13.74 7.00
C LEU A 194 9.29 14.12 7.49
N VAL A 195 9.71 13.59 8.65
CA VAL A 195 11.06 13.82 9.21
C VAL A 195 12.13 13.25 8.29
N LEU A 196 11.97 12.02 7.80
CA LEU A 196 12.93 11.38 6.89
C LEU A 196 13.04 12.14 5.55
N THR A 197 11.91 12.61 5.01
CA THR A 197 11.89 13.38 3.75
C THR A 197 12.57 14.73 3.93
N PHE A 198 12.37 15.40 5.07
CA PHE A 198 13.06 16.64 5.40
C PHE A 198 14.57 16.46 5.54
N LEU A 199 15.02 15.39 6.22
CA LEU A 199 16.43 15.03 6.32
C LEU A 199 17.03 14.72 4.95
N LEU A 200 16.32 13.95 4.11
CA LEU A 200 16.73 13.64 2.75
C LEU A 200 16.91 14.92 1.92
N GLY A 201 15.91 15.81 1.92
CA GLY A 201 15.99 17.09 1.21
C GLY A 201 17.19 17.93 1.65
N SER A 202 17.50 17.93 2.96
CA SER A 202 18.61 18.71 3.53
C SER A 202 19.96 18.17 3.08
N ILE A 203 20.13 16.85 3.12
CA ILE A 203 21.35 16.17 2.65
C ILE A 203 21.54 16.40 1.15
N LEU A 204 20.47 16.22 0.35
CA LEU A 204 20.54 16.40 -1.10
C LEU A 204 20.87 17.85 -1.49
N PHE A 205 20.32 18.83 -0.79
CA PHE A 205 20.64 20.23 -1.02
C PHE A 205 22.11 20.55 -0.70
N LEU A 206 22.64 20.00 0.40
CA LEU A 206 24.05 20.17 0.76
C LEU A 206 24.98 19.62 -0.32
N PHE A 207 24.75 18.39 -0.79
CA PHE A 207 25.55 17.79 -1.86
C PHE A 207 25.42 18.55 -3.17
N HIS A 208 24.20 19.02 -3.51
CA HIS A 208 23.98 19.84 -4.68
C HIS A 208 24.83 21.12 -4.64
N LEU A 209 24.81 21.83 -3.51
CA LEU A 209 25.57 23.07 -3.31
C LEU A 209 27.08 22.84 -3.41
N MET A 210 27.60 21.74 -2.85
CA MET A 210 29.02 21.41 -2.88
C MET A 210 29.55 21.08 -4.28
N LEU A 211 28.73 20.46 -5.14
CA LEU A 211 29.18 19.89 -6.42
C LEU A 211 28.78 20.70 -7.65
N SER A 212 27.58 21.30 -7.65
CA SER A 212 27.05 22.04 -8.80
C SER A 212 27.06 23.56 -8.59
N GLY A 213 27.02 24.04 -7.34
CA GLY A 213 26.78 25.45 -7.04
C GLY A 213 25.32 25.86 -7.30
N LEU A 214 24.93 27.05 -6.84
CA LEU A 214 23.55 27.54 -6.93
C LEU A 214 23.18 27.95 -8.36
N GLY A 215 21.96 27.65 -8.79
CA GLY A 215 21.42 28.05 -10.09
C GLY A 215 21.88 27.20 -11.28
N ASN A 216 22.69 26.18 -11.03
CA ASN A 216 23.13 25.25 -12.07
C ASN A 216 22.28 23.98 -12.07
N ALA A 217 22.20 23.34 -13.24
CA ALA A 217 21.64 22.00 -13.33
C ALA A 217 22.49 20.98 -12.54
N PRO A 218 21.88 19.91 -11.99
CA PRO A 218 22.61 18.88 -11.28
C PRO A 218 23.64 18.19 -12.18
N THR A 219 24.88 18.07 -11.71
CA THR A 219 25.90 17.24 -12.34
C THR A 219 25.52 15.75 -12.26
N VAL A 220 26.11 14.92 -13.12
CA VAL A 220 25.90 13.46 -13.11
C VAL A 220 26.19 12.86 -11.73
N LEU A 221 27.22 13.35 -11.04
CA LEU A 221 27.61 12.92 -9.71
C LEU A 221 26.50 13.22 -8.67
N ASN A 222 25.89 14.41 -8.74
CA ASN A 222 24.74 14.78 -7.92
C ASN A 222 23.54 13.85 -8.14
N VAL A 223 23.28 13.43 -9.37
CA VAL A 223 22.18 12.50 -9.69
C VAL A 223 22.45 11.12 -9.09
N ILE A 224 23.69 10.63 -9.15
CA ILE A 224 24.08 9.34 -8.55
C ILE A 224 23.87 9.38 -7.04
N PHE A 225 24.35 10.41 -6.36
CA PHE A 225 24.11 10.57 -4.91
C PHE A 225 22.63 10.67 -4.58
N ALA A 226 21.85 11.42 -5.39
CA ALA A 226 20.42 11.51 -5.21
C ALA A 226 19.72 10.14 -5.23
N ILE A 227 20.06 9.29 -6.21
CA ILE A 227 19.53 7.93 -6.30
C ILE A 227 19.92 7.11 -5.07
N VAL A 228 21.20 7.13 -4.67
CA VAL A 228 21.70 6.38 -3.51
C VAL A 228 20.98 6.79 -2.22
N PHE A 229 20.87 8.09 -1.93
CA PHE A 229 20.19 8.58 -0.73
C PHE A 229 18.68 8.31 -0.76
N CYS A 230 18.03 8.39 -1.92
CA CYS A 230 16.63 8.01 -2.05
C CYS A 230 16.42 6.50 -1.81
N CYS A 231 17.33 5.64 -2.27
CA CYS A 231 17.31 4.21 -1.95
C CYS A 231 17.49 3.95 -0.45
N VAL A 232 18.44 4.65 0.20
CA VAL A 232 18.62 4.57 1.66
C VAL A 232 17.35 5.02 2.39
N HIS A 233 16.72 6.12 1.94
CA HIS A 233 15.46 6.59 2.50
C HIS A 233 14.36 5.53 2.41
N ILE A 234 14.18 4.88 1.25
CA ILE A 234 13.20 3.80 1.08
C ILE A 234 13.48 2.66 2.06
N VAL A 235 14.74 2.23 2.22
CA VAL A 235 15.12 1.16 3.15
C VAL A 235 14.82 1.54 4.60
N VAL A 236 15.21 2.74 5.04
CA VAL A 236 14.97 3.23 6.41
C VAL A 236 13.47 3.36 6.70
N TYR A 237 12.72 3.94 5.77
CA TYR A 237 11.26 4.04 5.90
C TYR A 237 10.60 2.66 5.94
N THR A 238 11.13 1.69 5.19
CA THR A 238 10.65 0.30 5.22
C THR A 238 10.85 -0.33 6.59
N PHE A 239 11.96 -0.10 7.28
CA PHE A 239 12.14 -0.57 8.66
C PHE A 239 11.07 -0.02 9.62
N ALA A 240 10.76 1.27 9.53
CA ALA A 240 9.67 1.86 10.31
C ALA A 240 8.33 1.22 9.95
N THR A 241 8.08 0.98 8.66
CA THR A 241 6.86 0.34 8.16
C THR A 241 6.69 -1.07 8.71
N ILE A 242 7.75 -1.88 8.77
CA ILE A 242 7.72 -3.24 9.36
C ILE A 242 7.30 -3.17 10.82
N LEU A 243 7.90 -2.26 11.59
CA LEU A 243 7.63 -2.10 13.02
C LEU A 243 6.16 -1.71 13.26
N PHE A 244 5.71 -0.62 12.64
CA PHE A 244 4.38 -0.06 12.92
C PHE A 244 3.24 -0.83 12.26
N LEU A 245 3.43 -1.42 11.07
CA LEU A 245 2.38 -2.25 10.46
C LEU A 245 2.25 -3.61 11.14
N THR A 246 3.34 -4.22 11.63
CA THR A 246 3.26 -5.45 12.45
C THR A 246 2.76 -5.15 13.88
N ASN A 247 2.90 -3.91 14.34
CA ASN A 247 2.37 -3.51 15.65
C ASN A 247 0.84 -3.46 15.68
N ILE A 248 0.19 -3.10 14.57
CA ILE A 248 -1.27 -3.08 14.47
C ILE A 248 -1.89 -4.44 14.86
N PRO A 249 -1.57 -5.58 14.20
CA PRO A 249 -2.14 -6.87 14.57
C PRO A 249 -1.74 -7.33 15.98
N ASN A 250 -0.56 -6.92 16.48
CA ASN A 250 -0.16 -7.18 17.86
C ASN A 250 -1.11 -6.51 18.85
N MET A 251 -1.40 -5.23 18.64
CA MET A 251 -2.32 -4.46 19.49
C MET A 251 -3.77 -4.94 19.36
N ILE A 252 -4.24 -5.25 18.15
CA ILE A 252 -5.60 -5.76 17.93
C ILE A 252 -5.78 -7.13 18.61
N THR A 253 -4.83 -8.06 18.41
CA THR A 253 -4.99 -9.44 18.90
C THR A 253 -4.77 -9.56 20.41
N ASN A 254 -3.76 -8.85 20.95
CA ASN A 254 -3.34 -8.98 22.34
C ASN A 254 -3.90 -7.87 23.26
N GLY A 255 -4.50 -6.82 22.71
CA GLY A 255 -5.07 -5.71 23.49
C GLY A 255 -4.02 -4.82 24.17
N TYR A 256 -2.78 -4.81 23.68
CA TYR A 256 -1.70 -4.01 24.27
C TYR A 256 -1.90 -2.50 24.06
N SER A 257 -1.44 -1.71 25.02
CA SER A 257 -1.28 -0.27 24.83
C SER A 257 -0.23 0.02 23.75
N PHE A 258 -0.23 1.22 23.16
CA PHE A 258 0.69 1.55 22.06
C PHE A 258 2.17 1.34 22.41
N LYS A 259 2.60 1.79 23.61
CA LYS A 259 3.99 1.66 24.07
C LYS A 259 4.40 0.21 24.27
N GLU A 260 3.53 -0.58 24.91
CA GLU A 260 3.77 -2.02 25.14
C GLU A 260 3.77 -2.80 23.83
N GLY A 261 2.83 -2.48 22.93
CA GLY A 261 2.74 -3.05 21.60
C GLY A 261 4.02 -2.85 20.81
N VAL A 262 4.55 -1.62 20.74
CA VAL A 262 5.80 -1.33 20.02
C VAL A 262 6.97 -2.11 20.63
N SER A 263 7.10 -2.16 21.95
CA SER A 263 8.16 -2.90 22.63
C SER A 263 8.08 -4.41 22.34
N SER A 264 6.88 -4.99 22.43
CA SER A 264 6.61 -6.40 22.13
C SER A 264 6.88 -6.72 20.66
N THR A 265 6.46 -5.84 19.75
CA THR A 265 6.68 -6.00 18.31
C THR A 265 8.18 -5.94 17.96
N CYS A 266 8.96 -5.07 18.59
CA CYS A 266 10.43 -5.07 18.47
C CYS A 266 11.05 -6.42 18.86
N GLN A 267 10.59 -7.01 19.97
CA GLN A 267 11.08 -8.33 20.41
C GLN A 267 10.68 -9.45 19.45
N LEU A 268 9.45 -9.40 18.92
CA LEU A 268 8.93 -10.37 17.95
C LEU A 268 9.70 -10.33 16.61
N ILE A 269 10.02 -9.13 16.12
CA ILE A 269 10.70 -8.93 14.84
C ILE A 269 12.20 -9.27 14.92
N GLY A 270 12.84 -9.10 16.08
CA GLY A 270 14.30 -9.07 16.21
C GLY A 270 15.06 -10.20 15.50
N LYS A 271 14.56 -11.45 15.54
CA LYS A 271 15.20 -12.61 14.92
C LYS A 271 14.95 -12.75 13.41
N SER A 272 13.93 -12.07 12.88
CA SER A 272 13.43 -12.22 11.51
C SER A 272 13.40 -10.89 10.73
N ALA A 273 13.94 -9.82 11.31
CA ALA A 273 13.91 -8.46 10.78
C ALA A 273 14.38 -8.38 9.32
N PHE A 274 15.50 -9.04 9.00
CA PHE A 274 16.03 -9.04 7.62
C PHE A 274 15.11 -9.77 6.62
N LYS A 275 14.49 -10.88 7.04
CA LYS A 275 13.52 -11.62 6.20
C LYS A 275 12.26 -10.78 5.94
N LEU A 276 11.80 -10.05 6.96
CA LEU A 276 10.68 -9.10 6.81
C LEU A 276 11.08 -7.92 5.93
N LEU A 277 12.29 -7.39 6.07
CA LEU A 277 12.80 -6.30 5.23
C LEU A 277 12.72 -6.67 3.75
N LEU A 278 13.22 -7.84 3.36
CA LEU A 278 13.12 -8.32 1.99
C LEU A 278 11.66 -8.44 1.53
N ALA A 279 10.76 -8.89 2.40
CA ALA A 279 9.34 -9.00 2.09
C ALA A 279 8.65 -7.65 1.89
N TYR A 280 8.99 -6.64 2.68
CA TYR A 280 8.40 -5.30 2.60
C TYR A 280 9.01 -4.44 1.48
N ILE A 281 10.25 -4.72 1.05
CA ILE A 281 10.90 -4.06 -0.09
C ILE A 281 10.28 -4.49 -1.43
N LEU A 282 9.74 -5.71 -1.52
CA LEU A 282 9.26 -6.29 -2.78
C LEU A 282 8.27 -5.40 -3.57
N PRO A 283 7.25 -4.77 -2.95
CA PRO A 283 6.38 -3.82 -3.65
C PRO A 283 7.10 -2.60 -4.22
N TYR A 284 8.17 -2.11 -3.57
CA TYR A 284 8.92 -0.96 -4.08
C TYR A 284 9.63 -1.27 -5.40
N ALA A 285 10.08 -2.51 -5.62
CA ALA A 285 10.64 -2.90 -6.91
C ALA A 285 9.59 -2.78 -8.04
N ILE A 286 8.34 -3.16 -7.76
CA ILE A 286 7.22 -3.02 -8.69
C ILE A 286 6.90 -1.53 -8.89
N ILE A 287 6.80 -0.76 -7.81
CA ILE A 287 6.54 0.69 -7.86
C ILE A 287 7.58 1.39 -8.75
N ILE A 288 8.87 1.14 -8.54
CA ILE A 288 9.94 1.75 -9.32
C ILE A 288 9.80 1.42 -10.81
N ALA A 289 9.50 0.16 -11.15
CA ALA A 289 9.32 -0.27 -12.54
C ALA A 289 8.12 0.41 -13.24
N PHE A 290 7.03 0.71 -12.51
CA PHE A 290 5.82 1.33 -13.08
C PHE A 290 5.85 2.86 -13.07
N VAL A 291 6.38 3.47 -12.00
CA VAL A 291 6.40 4.93 -11.83
C VAL A 291 7.50 5.57 -12.67
N SER A 292 8.69 4.96 -12.74
CA SER A 292 9.84 5.56 -13.45
C SER A 292 9.59 5.88 -14.94
N PRO A 293 9.04 4.97 -15.77
CA PRO A 293 8.79 5.30 -17.19
C PRO A 293 7.70 6.35 -17.37
N LEU A 294 6.78 6.49 -16.41
CA LEU A 294 5.65 7.42 -16.48
C LEU A 294 5.90 8.74 -15.75
N ALA A 295 7.03 8.89 -15.05
CA ALA A 295 7.36 10.07 -14.25
C ALA A 295 7.35 11.38 -15.05
N LYS A 296 7.67 11.34 -16.36
CA LYS A 296 7.67 12.51 -17.24
C LYS A 296 6.38 12.69 -18.04
N THR A 297 5.36 11.88 -17.77
CA THR A 297 4.11 11.86 -18.53
C THR A 297 2.93 12.36 -17.67
N ASN A 298 1.89 12.90 -18.31
CA ASN A 298 0.66 13.32 -17.63
C ASN A 298 -0.19 12.13 -17.12
N LEU A 299 0.28 10.89 -17.28
CA LEU A 299 -0.41 9.67 -16.90
C LEU A 299 0.02 9.11 -15.54
N LEU A 300 0.82 9.85 -14.76
CA LEU A 300 1.36 9.42 -13.47
C LEU A 300 0.29 9.02 -12.44
N TRP A 301 -0.94 9.53 -12.58
CA TRP A 301 -2.06 9.16 -11.72
C TRP A 301 -2.43 7.67 -11.84
N ILE A 302 -2.22 7.03 -13.00
CA ILE A 302 -2.51 5.60 -13.21
C ILE A 302 -1.61 4.70 -12.35
N PRO A 303 -0.26 4.76 -12.45
CA PRO A 303 0.62 3.95 -11.61
C PRO A 303 0.47 4.33 -10.14
N ASN A 304 0.20 5.59 -9.79
CA ASN A 304 -0.05 5.97 -8.40
C ASN A 304 -1.24 5.20 -7.81
N ILE A 305 -2.37 5.11 -8.50
CA ILE A 305 -3.54 4.35 -8.02
C ILE A 305 -3.23 2.85 -7.96
N VAL A 306 -2.73 2.28 -9.07
CA VAL A 306 -2.52 0.83 -9.21
C VAL A 306 -1.49 0.32 -8.20
N CYS A 307 -0.36 1.01 -8.06
CA CYS A 307 0.67 0.61 -7.12
C CYS A 307 0.23 0.81 -5.67
N THR A 308 -0.51 1.89 -5.35
CA THR A 308 -1.03 2.11 -3.99
C THR A 308 -2.02 1.03 -3.60
N LEU A 309 -2.89 0.62 -4.53
CA LEU A 309 -3.82 -0.47 -4.34
C LEU A 309 -3.08 -1.78 -4.03
N LEU A 310 -2.11 -2.15 -4.86
CA LEU A 310 -1.28 -3.34 -4.64
C LEU A 310 -0.55 -3.28 -3.30
N GLN A 311 -0.03 -2.12 -2.93
CA GLN A 311 0.68 -1.92 -1.67
C GLN A 311 -0.23 -2.08 -0.45
N TYR A 312 -1.43 -1.52 -0.45
CA TYR A 312 -2.40 -1.70 0.64
C TYR A 312 -2.86 -3.15 0.78
N MET A 313 -3.18 -3.82 -0.33
CA MET A 313 -3.58 -5.23 -0.32
C MET A 313 -2.46 -6.14 0.20
N TYR A 314 -1.22 -5.90 -0.27
CA TYR A 314 -0.07 -6.70 0.11
C TYR A 314 0.36 -6.44 1.55
N TYR A 315 0.49 -5.18 1.99
CA TYR A 315 0.94 -4.86 3.35
C TYR A 315 -0.06 -5.24 4.43
N SER A 316 -1.37 -5.10 4.20
CA SER A 316 -2.39 -5.60 5.14
C SER A 316 -2.29 -7.12 5.31
N SER A 317 -2.20 -7.85 4.20
CA SER A 317 -2.05 -9.31 4.21
C SER A 317 -0.73 -9.74 4.85
N LEU A 318 0.36 -9.04 4.54
CA LEU A 318 1.69 -9.33 5.05
C LEU A 318 1.76 -9.08 6.56
N ALA A 319 1.27 -7.95 7.05
CA ALA A 319 1.28 -7.60 8.47
C ALA A 319 0.57 -8.67 9.32
N MET A 320 -0.64 -9.07 8.91
CA MET A 320 -1.41 -10.11 9.58
C MET A 320 -0.69 -11.46 9.53
N THR A 321 -0.29 -11.90 8.34
CA THR A 321 0.35 -13.23 8.19
C THR A 321 1.71 -13.31 8.90
N SER A 322 2.50 -12.22 8.88
CA SER A 322 3.77 -12.17 9.61
C SER A 322 3.55 -12.18 11.10
N PHE A 323 2.56 -11.46 11.63
CA PHE A 323 2.27 -11.46 13.07
C PHE A 323 1.91 -12.86 13.58
N PHE A 324 1.00 -13.57 12.90
CA PHE A 324 0.60 -14.93 13.30
C PHE A 324 1.78 -15.92 13.25
N GLU A 325 2.63 -15.78 12.24
CA GLU A 325 3.83 -16.61 12.09
C GLU A 325 4.88 -16.31 13.19
N LEU A 326 5.12 -15.03 13.50
CA LEU A 326 6.12 -14.62 14.50
C LEU A 326 5.68 -14.95 15.94
N SER A 327 4.38 -14.84 16.21
CA SER A 327 3.78 -15.18 17.49
C SER A 327 3.56 -16.69 17.69
N ASN A 328 3.83 -17.51 16.66
CA ASN A 328 3.51 -18.95 16.63
C ASN A 328 2.03 -19.25 16.97
N THR A 329 1.12 -18.33 16.64
CA THR A 329 -0.31 -18.52 16.93
C THR A 329 -0.95 -19.40 15.84
N PRO A 330 -1.74 -20.42 16.23
CA PRO A 330 -2.31 -21.35 15.27
C PRO A 330 -3.34 -20.65 14.39
N ARG A 331 -3.17 -20.84 13.08
CA ARG A 331 -4.04 -20.29 12.05
C ARG A 331 -5.15 -21.27 11.68
N TYR A 332 -6.41 -20.88 11.89
CA TYR A 332 -7.58 -21.72 11.61
C TYR A 332 -8.01 -21.65 10.14
N ASP A 333 -7.60 -20.61 9.41
CA ASP A 333 -7.88 -20.46 7.97
C ASP A 333 -7.18 -21.49 7.08
N ASN A 334 -6.11 -22.11 7.59
CA ASN A 334 -5.34 -23.15 6.91
C ASN A 334 -5.84 -24.56 7.22
N ARG A 335 -6.74 -24.75 8.20
CA ARG A 335 -7.29 -26.06 8.47
C ARG A 335 -8.21 -26.45 7.32
N LYS A 336 -7.91 -27.57 6.64
CA LYS A 336 -8.92 -28.23 5.81
C LYS A 336 -10.08 -28.54 6.73
N TYR A 337 -11.25 -27.98 6.47
CA TYR A 337 -12.46 -28.37 7.17
C TYR A 337 -12.55 -29.90 7.06
N TYR A 338 -12.33 -30.61 8.16
CA TYR A 338 -12.79 -32.00 8.24
C TYR A 338 -14.30 -31.89 8.02
N ASN A 339 -14.78 -32.46 6.91
CA ASN A 339 -16.19 -32.63 6.64
C ASN A 339 -16.80 -33.42 7.80
N TYR A 340 -17.21 -32.72 8.85
CA TYR A 340 -18.18 -33.20 9.83
C TYR A 340 -19.57 -33.02 9.22
N ASN A 341 -19.82 -33.66 8.08
CA ASN A 341 -21.17 -33.92 7.62
C ASN A 341 -21.27 -35.44 7.46
N LYS A 342 -21.71 -36.06 8.56
CA LYS A 342 -22.56 -37.24 8.54
C LYS A 342 -23.86 -36.92 7.80
#